data_AF-A0A0P9D5S8-F1
#
_entry.id   AF-A0A0P9D5S8-F1
#
_cell.length_a   1.000
_cell.length_b   1.000
_cell.length_c   1.000
_cell.angle_alpha   90.00
_cell.angle_beta   90.00
_cell.angle_gamma   90.00
#
_symmetry.space_group_name_H-M   'P 1'
#
loop_
_entity.id
_entity.type
_entity.pdbx_description
1 polymer ?
#
loop_
_entity_poly.entity_id
_entity_poly.type
_entity_poly.pdbx_seq_one_letter_code
_entity_poly.pdbx_strand_id
1 'polypeptide(L)'
;VSGWPGIHVRGYAVDNLRLGTPINDDKVGDAQDMPMQKLNLLRLERLAPAVLLALFDGVPQVVHIEEPRAGIQFGVDEVDANGRTQAQVVLLNATTGERLEPHKTVDVPFRPNSPGVLHMGALARRMTSVAAADLGSSLDAAEFALQMLQFPYRAVFADRTLTGAPPISFLDTFRPRVAFADLRARFAGGEE
;
A
#
# COMPACT_ATOMS: atom_id res chain seq x y z
N VAL A 1 -2.23 11.68 -22.26
CA VAL A 1 -1.48 11.76 -20.98
C VAL A 1 -0.69 10.47 -20.86
N SER A 2 0.63 10.51 -21.04
CA SER A 2 1.49 9.33 -21.00
C SER A 2 1.66 8.89 -19.54
N GLY A 3 0.62 8.26 -18.99
CA GLY A 3 0.63 7.70 -17.65
C GLY A 3 1.54 6.47 -17.57
N TRP A 4 1.92 6.10 -16.34
CA TRP A 4 2.37 4.74 -16.09
C TRP A 4 1.18 3.80 -16.29
N PRO A 5 1.17 2.92 -17.30
CA PRO A 5 0.09 1.96 -17.46
C PRO A 5 0.09 1.06 -16.22
N GLY A 6 -0.99 1.08 -15.45
CA GLY A 6 -1.11 0.25 -14.26
C GLY A 6 -0.60 0.86 -12.96
N ILE A 7 -0.57 2.20 -12.80
CA ILE A 7 -0.41 2.83 -11.48
C ILE A 7 -1.47 3.92 -11.32
N HIS A 8 -2.10 3.98 -10.14
CA HIS A 8 -2.92 5.12 -9.74
C HIS A 8 -2.18 5.95 -8.69
N VAL A 9 -2.26 7.27 -8.84
CA VAL A 9 -1.73 8.22 -7.86
C VAL A 9 -2.87 9.10 -7.38
N ARG A 10 -3.07 9.17 -6.06
CA ARG A 10 -4.08 10.00 -5.41
C ARG A 10 -3.44 10.89 -4.37
N GLY A 11 -3.72 12.17 -4.41
CA GLY A 11 -3.34 13.13 -3.38
C GLY A 11 -4.58 13.58 -2.62
N TYR A 12 -4.48 13.70 -1.31
CA TYR A 12 -5.59 14.10 -0.44
C TYR A 12 -5.21 15.32 0.40
N ALA A 13 -6.11 16.28 0.55
CA ALA A 13 -5.90 17.45 1.40
C ALA A 13 -6.11 17.14 2.89
N VAL A 14 -6.75 16.02 3.21
CA VAL A 14 -7.01 15.57 4.59
C VAL A 14 -6.51 14.12 4.76
N ASP A 15 -5.76 13.93 5.84
CA ASP A 15 -5.22 12.65 6.31
C ASP A 15 -6.35 11.73 6.85
N ASN A 16 -6.29 10.42 6.59
CA ASN A 16 -7.29 9.42 7.03
C ASN A 16 -7.44 9.39 8.55
N LEU A 17 -6.38 9.70 9.29
CA LEU A 17 -6.39 9.80 10.76
C LEU A 17 -7.22 10.97 11.30
N ARG A 18 -7.51 11.98 10.48
CA ARG A 18 -8.30 13.16 10.86
C ARG A 18 -9.78 13.02 10.52
N LEU A 19 -10.20 11.89 9.97
CA LEU A 19 -11.60 11.57 9.77
C LEU A 19 -12.29 11.32 11.11
N GLY A 20 -13.61 11.54 11.19
CA GLY A 20 -14.39 11.34 12.42
C GLY A 20 -14.33 9.90 12.95
N THR A 21 -14.09 8.93 12.06
CA THR A 21 -13.66 7.57 12.42
C THR A 21 -12.39 7.27 11.62
N PRO A 22 -11.23 7.15 12.29
CA PRO A 22 -9.99 6.77 11.62
C PRO A 22 -10.16 5.42 10.91
N ILE A 23 -9.54 5.30 9.74
CA ILE A 23 -9.55 4.09 8.93
C ILE A 23 -8.12 3.72 8.59
N ASN A 24 -7.83 2.43 8.50
CA ASN A 24 -6.51 1.96 8.07
C ASN A 24 -6.26 2.31 6.61
N ASP A 25 -5.00 2.55 6.26
CA ASP A 25 -4.60 2.94 4.92
C ASP A 25 -4.97 1.92 3.86
N ASP A 26 -4.94 0.62 4.17
CA ASP A 26 -5.34 -0.46 3.26
C ASP A 26 -6.84 -0.45 2.92
N LYS A 27 -7.66 0.19 3.76
CA LYS A 27 -9.12 0.33 3.56
C LYS A 27 -9.52 1.62 2.85
N VAL A 28 -8.59 2.58 2.64
CA VAL A 28 -8.89 3.80 1.89
C VAL A 28 -9.25 3.45 0.44
N GLY A 29 -10.44 3.87 0.00
CA GLY A 29 -10.99 3.63 -1.34
C GLY A 29 -11.79 4.83 -1.85
N ASP A 30 -12.56 4.61 -2.92
CA ASP A 30 -13.29 5.70 -3.60
C ASP A 30 -14.34 6.37 -2.69
N ALA A 31 -14.90 5.64 -1.72
CA ALA A 31 -15.82 6.18 -0.73
C ALA A 31 -15.18 7.25 0.18
N GLN A 32 -13.85 7.23 0.30
CA GLN A 32 -13.08 8.15 1.12
C GLN A 32 -12.58 9.36 0.34
N ASP A 33 -12.71 9.38 -0.99
CA ASP A 33 -12.23 10.49 -1.82
C ASP A 33 -12.84 11.84 -1.41
N MET A 34 -14.15 11.87 -1.10
CA MET A 34 -14.85 13.07 -0.61
C MET A 34 -14.41 13.47 0.81
N PRO A 35 -14.52 12.59 1.83
CA PRO A 35 -14.09 12.90 3.21
C PRO A 35 -12.63 13.34 3.33
N MET A 36 -11.73 12.72 2.56
CA MET A 36 -10.30 13.04 2.56
C MET A 36 -9.94 14.21 1.63
N GLN A 37 -10.93 14.81 0.95
CA GLN A 37 -10.75 15.92 0.02
C GLN A 37 -9.67 15.61 -1.04
N LYS A 38 -9.96 14.60 -1.88
CA LYS A 38 -9.09 14.22 -2.99
C LYS A 38 -8.83 15.40 -3.91
N LEU A 39 -7.55 15.66 -4.13
CA LEU A 39 -7.06 16.69 -5.05
C LEU A 39 -7.17 16.19 -6.49
N ASN A 40 -7.50 17.09 -7.41
CA ASN A 40 -7.51 16.77 -8.82
C ASN A 40 -6.08 16.57 -9.33
N LEU A 41 -5.87 15.51 -10.12
CA LEU A 41 -4.58 15.21 -10.73
C LEU A 41 -4.51 15.92 -12.09
N LEU A 42 -3.72 17.00 -12.16
CA LEU A 42 -3.56 17.84 -13.35
C LEU A 42 -2.61 17.22 -14.37
N ARG A 43 -1.57 16.51 -13.91
CA ARG A 43 -0.60 15.84 -14.78
C ARG A 43 -0.04 14.60 -14.12
N LEU A 44 0.12 13.54 -14.89
CA LEU A 44 0.87 12.34 -14.50
C LEU A 44 1.75 11.93 -15.66
N GLU A 45 3.06 11.90 -15.44
CA GLU A 45 4.03 11.63 -16.50
C GLU A 45 5.25 10.88 -15.98
N ARG A 46 5.72 9.92 -16.78
CA ARG A 46 7.00 9.25 -16.56
C ARG A 46 8.13 10.06 -17.22
N LEU A 47 8.98 10.69 -16.43
CA LEU A 47 10.14 11.45 -16.96
C LEU A 47 11.35 10.56 -17.23
N ALA A 48 11.54 9.51 -16.43
CA ALA A 48 12.61 8.52 -16.56
C ALA A 48 12.16 7.17 -15.95
N PRO A 49 12.90 6.05 -16.12
CA PRO A 49 12.50 4.75 -15.59
C PRO A 49 12.16 4.73 -14.09
N ALA A 50 12.84 5.55 -13.28
CA ALA A 50 12.61 5.65 -11.84
C ALA A 50 12.05 7.02 -11.41
N VAL A 51 11.54 7.84 -12.34
CA VAL A 51 11.07 9.19 -12.05
C VAL A 51 9.65 9.40 -12.56
N LEU A 52 8.75 9.66 -11.62
CA LEU A 52 7.35 10.02 -11.86
C LEU A 52 7.13 11.48 -11.49
N LEU A 53 6.49 12.23 -12.39
CA LEU A 53 5.99 13.58 -12.13
C LEU A 53 4.47 13.51 -11.98
N ALA A 54 3.97 13.90 -10.81
CA ALA A 54 2.55 14.08 -10.53
C ALA A 54 2.29 15.53 -10.12
N LEU A 55 1.37 16.20 -10.81
CA LEU A 55 0.94 17.56 -10.51
C LEU A 55 -0.50 17.54 -10.01
N PHE A 56 -0.73 18.09 -8.83
CA PHE A 56 -2.05 18.18 -8.21
C PHE A 56 -2.56 19.62 -8.18
N ASP A 57 -3.88 19.78 -8.21
CA ASP A 57 -4.56 21.05 -7.97
C ASP A 57 -4.67 21.33 -6.47
N GLY A 58 -3.55 21.68 -5.86
CA GLY A 58 -3.42 21.92 -4.42
C GLY A 58 -2.20 21.23 -3.81
N VAL A 59 -2.04 21.38 -2.49
CA VAL A 59 -0.95 20.77 -1.73
C VAL A 59 -1.50 19.55 -0.97
N PRO A 60 -1.09 18.32 -1.31
CA PRO A 60 -1.56 17.13 -0.60
C PRO A 60 -0.97 17.07 0.81
N GLN A 61 -1.75 16.58 1.76
CA GLN A 61 -1.24 16.14 3.06
C GLN A 61 -0.70 14.72 3.00
N VAL A 62 -1.32 13.87 2.20
CA VAL A 62 -0.95 12.46 2.01
C VAL A 62 -1.08 12.10 0.54
N VAL A 63 -0.16 11.27 0.04
CA VAL A 63 -0.16 10.79 -1.35
C VAL A 63 -0.11 9.27 -1.35
N HIS A 64 -1.05 8.65 -2.05
CA HIS A 64 -1.12 7.21 -2.24
C HIS A 64 -0.68 6.89 -3.66
N ILE A 65 0.30 6.00 -3.79
CA ILE A 65 0.67 5.35 -5.04
C ILE A 65 0.19 3.92 -4.93
N GLU A 66 -0.73 3.51 -5.80
CA GLU A 66 -1.33 2.17 -5.75
C GLU A 66 -1.27 1.49 -7.12
N GLU A 67 -1.08 0.18 -7.11
CA GLU A 67 -1.37 -0.67 -8.26
C GLU A 67 -2.88 -0.65 -8.57
N PRO A 68 -3.31 -1.01 -9.79
CA PRO A 68 -4.70 -0.96 -10.17
C PRO A 68 -5.47 -1.95 -9.31
N ARG A 69 -6.60 -1.52 -8.76
CA ARG A 69 -7.36 -2.31 -7.79
C ARG A 69 -7.91 -3.64 -8.33
N ALA A 70 -7.92 -3.79 -9.65
CA ALA A 70 -8.30 -5.03 -10.34
C ALA A 70 -7.14 -6.03 -10.50
N GLY A 71 -5.91 -5.68 -10.10
CA GLY A 71 -4.73 -6.54 -10.21
C GLY A 71 -4.62 -7.52 -9.06
N ILE A 72 -5.58 -8.45 -8.92
CA ILE A 72 -5.48 -9.53 -7.94
C ILE A 72 -4.34 -10.46 -8.36
N GLN A 73 -3.44 -10.74 -7.42
CA GLN A 73 -2.33 -11.67 -7.60
C GLN A 73 -2.37 -12.76 -6.53
N PHE A 74 -1.66 -13.86 -6.77
CA PHE A 74 -1.34 -14.83 -5.73
C PHE A 74 0.10 -14.63 -5.29
N GLY A 75 0.33 -14.61 -3.98
CA GLY A 75 1.67 -14.37 -3.47
C GLY A 75 1.78 -14.47 -1.95
N VAL A 76 2.92 -14.03 -1.45
CA VAL A 76 3.33 -14.09 -0.05
C VAL A 76 4.01 -12.77 0.29
N ASP A 77 3.93 -12.37 1.55
CA ASP A 77 4.61 -11.17 2.04
C ASP A 77 6.05 -11.51 2.39
N GLU A 78 6.99 -10.70 1.93
CA GLU A 78 8.39 -10.80 2.33
C GLU A 78 8.63 -9.94 3.57
N VAL A 79 9.17 -10.56 4.61
CA VAL A 79 9.54 -9.91 5.86
C VAL A 79 11.02 -10.14 6.13
N ASP A 80 11.74 -9.07 6.44
CA ASP A 80 13.13 -9.17 6.86
C ASP A 80 13.20 -9.42 8.37
N ALA A 81 13.60 -10.63 8.74
CA ALA A 81 13.81 -11.02 10.12
C ALA A 81 15.31 -11.34 10.33
N ASN A 82 16.00 -10.51 11.11
CA ASN A 82 17.42 -10.69 11.47
C ASN A 82 18.36 -10.79 10.25
N GLY A 83 18.14 -9.96 9.23
CA GLY A 83 18.96 -9.94 8.01
C GLY A 83 18.72 -11.14 7.08
N ARG A 84 17.63 -11.89 7.30
CA ARG A 84 17.17 -12.95 6.40
C ARG A 84 15.74 -12.64 5.96
N THR A 85 15.55 -12.56 4.66
CA THR A 85 14.22 -12.43 4.05
C THR A 85 13.47 -13.75 4.23
N GLN A 86 12.31 -13.69 4.85
CA GLN A 86 11.37 -14.79 5.04
C GLN A 86 10.07 -14.45 4.33
N ALA A 87 9.38 -15.47 3.84
CA ALA A 87 8.05 -15.29 3.25
C ALA A 87 6.99 -15.71 4.27
N GLN A 88 5.93 -14.91 4.39
CA GLN A 88 4.80 -15.14 5.29
C GLN A 88 3.47 -14.96 4.55
N VAL A 89 2.43 -15.58 5.08
CA VAL A 89 1.04 -15.33 4.67
C VAL A 89 0.24 -14.91 5.88
N VAL A 90 -0.51 -13.81 5.74
CA VAL A 90 -1.52 -13.40 6.71
C VAL A 90 -2.81 -14.16 6.40
N LEU A 91 -3.36 -14.87 7.39
CA LEU A 91 -4.54 -15.70 7.17
C LEU A 91 -5.82 -14.87 7.09
N LEU A 92 -6.68 -15.27 6.15
CA LEU A 92 -7.98 -14.70 5.87
C LEU A 92 -9.10 -15.61 6.36
N ASN A 93 -10.19 -15.01 6.81
CA ASN A 93 -11.45 -15.69 7.07
C ASN A 93 -12.03 -16.22 5.75
N ALA A 94 -12.29 -17.52 5.67
CA ALA A 94 -12.79 -18.16 4.45
C ALA A 94 -14.20 -17.67 4.04
N THR A 95 -14.99 -17.15 4.97
CA THR A 95 -16.36 -16.67 4.72
C THR A 95 -16.39 -15.19 4.35
N THR A 96 -15.63 -14.34 5.04
CA THR A 96 -15.67 -12.88 4.84
C THR A 96 -14.57 -12.35 3.93
N GLY A 97 -13.48 -13.11 3.74
CA GLY A 97 -12.27 -12.65 3.03
C GLY A 97 -11.47 -11.59 3.79
N GLU A 98 -11.88 -11.24 5.01
CA GLU A 98 -11.13 -10.32 5.88
C GLU A 98 -9.98 -11.05 6.58
N ARG A 99 -8.95 -10.30 6.99
CA ARG A 99 -7.87 -10.87 7.82
C ARG A 99 -8.47 -11.40 9.13
N LEU A 100 -7.97 -12.56 9.58
CA LEU A 100 -8.38 -13.11 10.87
C LEU A 100 -7.96 -12.18 12.01
N GLU A 101 -8.83 -12.03 13.02
CA GLU A 101 -8.51 -11.32 14.25
C GLU A 101 -8.53 -12.27 15.46
N PRO A 102 -7.48 -12.30 16.30
CA PRO A 102 -6.22 -11.57 16.14
C PRO A 102 -5.45 -12.05 14.90
N HIS A 103 -4.64 -11.17 14.31
CA HIS A 103 -3.83 -11.48 13.13
C HIS A 103 -3.02 -12.77 13.30
N LYS A 104 -3.18 -13.70 12.36
CA LYS A 104 -2.44 -14.97 12.32
C LYS A 104 -1.56 -14.99 11.08
N THR A 105 -0.26 -15.18 11.28
CA THR A 105 0.71 -15.30 10.20
C THR A 105 1.32 -16.70 10.15
N VAL A 106 1.68 -17.14 8.95
CA VAL A 106 2.27 -18.46 8.71
C VAL A 106 3.53 -18.32 7.86
N ASP A 107 4.65 -18.85 8.35
CA ASP A 107 5.88 -18.94 7.58
C ASP A 107 5.73 -19.90 6.41
N VAL A 108 6.12 -19.43 5.24
CA VAL A 108 5.97 -20.12 3.96
C VAL A 108 7.12 -21.11 3.76
N PRO A 109 6.84 -22.43 3.68
CA PRO A 109 7.85 -23.42 3.37
C PRO A 109 8.14 -23.45 1.86
N PHE A 110 9.43 -23.45 1.51
CA PHE A 110 9.89 -23.69 0.14
C PHE A 110 10.33 -25.15 -0.04
N ARG A 111 10.28 -25.64 -1.28
CA ARG A 111 10.76 -26.97 -1.61
C ARG A 111 12.29 -27.05 -1.43
N PRO A 112 12.82 -28.14 -0.83
CA PRO A 112 14.26 -28.37 -0.77
C PRO A 112 14.87 -28.34 -2.17
N ASN A 113 16.02 -27.67 -2.32
CA ASN A 113 16.76 -27.55 -3.58
C ASN A 113 15.96 -26.94 -4.75
N SER A 114 14.92 -26.14 -4.47
CA SER A 114 14.15 -25.41 -5.48
C SER A 114 13.80 -24.01 -4.98
N PRO A 115 14.76 -23.06 -5.05
CA PRO A 115 14.52 -21.68 -4.63
C PRO A 115 13.30 -21.07 -5.32
N GLY A 116 12.47 -20.35 -4.56
CA GLY A 116 11.27 -19.70 -5.08
C GLY A 116 10.07 -20.63 -5.30
N VAL A 117 10.19 -21.95 -5.15
CA VAL A 117 9.07 -22.89 -5.32
C VAL A 117 8.43 -23.23 -3.98
N LEU A 118 7.17 -22.87 -3.80
CA LEU A 118 6.43 -23.13 -2.58
C LEU A 118 6.14 -24.62 -2.37
N HIS A 119 6.27 -25.09 -1.14
CA HIS A 119 5.82 -26.42 -0.75
C HIS A 119 4.34 -26.37 -0.32
N MET A 120 3.42 -26.31 -1.29
CA MET A 120 1.98 -26.11 -1.07
C MET A 120 1.37 -27.01 0.03
N GLY A 121 1.61 -28.32 -0.01
CA GLY A 121 1.04 -29.24 0.98
C GLY A 121 1.59 -29.04 2.41
N ALA A 122 2.83 -28.56 2.55
CA ALA A 122 3.39 -28.22 3.85
C ALA A 122 2.83 -26.89 4.35
N LEU A 123 2.65 -25.93 3.44
CA LEU A 123 2.02 -24.64 3.74
C LEU A 123 0.58 -24.83 4.20
N ALA A 124 -0.25 -25.58 3.48
CA ALA A 124 -1.64 -25.85 3.83
C ALA A 124 -1.77 -26.47 5.24
N ARG A 125 -0.91 -27.44 5.57
CA ARG A 125 -0.86 -28.04 6.92
C ARG A 125 -0.46 -27.04 8.01
N ARG A 126 0.47 -26.13 7.71
CA ARG A 126 0.84 -25.06 8.65
C ARG A 126 -0.33 -24.10 8.88
N MET A 127 -1.03 -23.71 7.82
CA MET A 127 -2.21 -22.84 7.89
C MET A 127 -3.29 -23.45 8.80
N THR A 128 -3.69 -24.70 8.56
CA THR A 128 -4.69 -25.36 9.41
C THR A 128 -4.20 -25.61 10.83
N SER A 129 -2.89 -25.83 11.04
CA SER A 129 -2.35 -25.95 12.40
C SER A 129 -2.40 -24.65 13.21
N VAL A 130 -2.21 -23.50 12.56
CA VAL A 130 -2.21 -22.18 13.20
C VAL A 130 -3.63 -21.65 13.41
N ALA A 131 -4.55 -21.95 12.49
CA ALA A 131 -5.92 -21.44 12.50
C ALA A 131 -6.98 -22.54 12.38
N ALA A 132 -6.80 -23.67 13.09
CA ALA A 132 -7.72 -24.81 13.02
C ALA A 132 -9.18 -24.45 13.34
N ALA A 133 -9.39 -23.48 14.26
CA ALA A 133 -10.73 -23.01 14.63
C ALA A 133 -11.41 -22.21 13.51
N ASP A 134 -10.64 -21.57 12.64
CA ASP A 134 -11.15 -20.66 11.59
C ASP A 134 -11.18 -21.32 10.21
N LEU A 135 -10.20 -22.18 9.91
CA LEU A 135 -9.99 -22.83 8.62
C LEU A 135 -10.37 -24.31 8.62
N GLY A 136 -10.70 -24.89 9.78
CA GLY A 136 -10.94 -26.32 9.92
C GLY A 136 -9.68 -27.18 9.82
N SER A 137 -9.87 -28.48 9.56
CA SER A 137 -8.80 -29.50 9.58
C SER A 137 -8.06 -29.66 8.25
N SER A 138 -8.63 -29.17 7.16
CA SER A 138 -8.07 -29.23 5.81
C SER A 138 -8.52 -28.03 5.00
N LEU A 139 -7.65 -27.54 4.11
CA LEU A 139 -7.98 -26.52 3.12
C LEU A 139 -8.25 -27.18 1.78
N ASP A 140 -9.34 -26.80 1.12
CA ASP A 140 -9.51 -27.11 -0.29
C ASP A 140 -8.69 -26.14 -1.18
N ALA A 141 -8.73 -26.34 -2.50
CA ALA A 141 -7.97 -25.52 -3.43
C ALA A 141 -8.47 -24.06 -3.48
N ALA A 142 -9.76 -23.82 -3.28
CA ALA A 142 -10.36 -22.49 -3.32
C ALA A 142 -10.02 -21.71 -2.04
N GLU A 143 -10.11 -22.36 -0.88
CA GLU A 143 -9.72 -21.80 0.41
C GLU A 143 -8.23 -21.53 0.45
N PHE A 144 -7.39 -22.46 -0.04
CA PHE A 144 -5.96 -22.23 -0.17
C PHE A 144 -5.67 -21.04 -1.09
N ALA A 145 -6.33 -20.95 -2.26
CA ALA A 145 -6.16 -19.82 -3.16
C ALA A 145 -6.57 -18.49 -2.49
N LEU A 146 -7.65 -18.49 -1.72
CA LEU A 146 -8.09 -17.33 -0.95
C LEU A 146 -6.98 -16.85 0.00
N GLN A 147 -6.34 -17.77 0.74
CA GLN A 147 -5.24 -17.42 1.64
C GLN A 147 -4.03 -16.81 0.91
N MET A 148 -3.84 -17.15 -0.36
CA MET A 148 -2.73 -16.65 -1.16
C MET A 148 -3.04 -15.33 -1.87
N LEU A 149 -4.25 -14.78 -1.74
CA LEU A 149 -4.64 -13.54 -2.40
C LEU A 149 -3.80 -12.38 -1.87
N GLN A 150 -3.13 -11.71 -2.80
CA GLN A 150 -2.39 -10.49 -2.56
C GLN A 150 -3.18 -9.31 -3.12
N PHE A 151 -3.47 -8.36 -2.24
CA PHE A 151 -4.12 -7.12 -2.63
C PHE A 151 -3.11 -6.20 -3.33
N PRO A 152 -3.57 -5.41 -4.32
CA PRO A 152 -2.74 -4.46 -5.03
C PRO A 152 -1.90 -3.61 -4.09
N TYR A 153 -0.61 -3.53 -4.36
CA TYR A 153 0.32 -2.83 -3.48
C TYR A 153 -0.01 -1.34 -3.41
N ARG A 154 0.12 -0.77 -2.21
CA ARG A 154 0.00 0.66 -1.96
C ARG A 154 1.19 1.17 -1.16
N ALA A 155 1.87 2.17 -1.71
CA ALA A 155 2.77 3.02 -0.96
C ALA A 155 2.04 4.29 -0.50
N VAL A 156 2.13 4.59 0.80
CA VAL A 156 1.58 5.82 1.40
C VAL A 156 2.72 6.74 1.79
N PHE A 157 2.70 7.97 1.27
CA PHE A 157 3.68 9.00 1.57
C PHE A 157 3.09 10.06 2.50
N ALA A 158 3.88 10.47 3.49
CA ALA A 158 3.46 11.32 4.61
C ALA A 158 2.47 10.65 5.58
N ASP A 159 2.40 9.32 5.56
CA ASP A 159 1.69 8.50 6.55
C ASP A 159 2.25 8.75 7.96
N ARG A 160 1.36 9.04 8.91
CA ARG A 160 1.73 9.32 10.30
C ARG A 160 1.72 8.09 11.20
N THR A 161 1.29 6.93 10.68
CA THR A 161 1.19 5.68 11.44
C THR A 161 2.38 4.75 11.22
N LEU A 162 3.09 4.88 10.10
CA LEU A 162 4.03 3.86 9.62
C LEU A 162 5.39 3.75 10.35
N THR A 163 5.75 4.63 11.28
CA THR A 163 7.15 4.63 11.78
C THR A 163 7.39 4.04 13.15
N GLY A 164 6.38 3.80 14.01
CA GLY A 164 6.62 3.38 15.41
C GLY A 164 7.61 4.30 16.17
N ALA A 165 7.90 5.46 15.58
CA ALA A 165 8.89 6.45 15.94
C ALA A 165 8.15 7.80 16.00
N PRO A 166 8.74 8.86 16.59
CA PRO A 166 8.11 10.17 16.63
C PRO A 166 7.65 10.55 15.21
N PRO A 167 6.39 10.98 15.01
CA PRO A 167 5.90 11.39 13.71
C PRO A 167 6.87 12.40 13.12
N ILE A 168 7.35 12.16 11.90
CA ILE A 168 8.13 13.18 11.18
C ILE A 168 7.21 14.41 11.14
N SER A 169 7.70 15.55 11.62
CA SER A 169 6.88 16.77 11.69
C SER A 169 6.28 17.05 10.31
N PHE A 170 4.95 16.96 10.24
CA PHE A 170 4.11 17.15 9.05
C PHE A 170 4.48 18.37 8.19
N LEU A 171 5.13 19.38 8.79
CA LEU A 171 5.55 20.61 8.12
C LEU A 171 6.66 20.43 7.08
N ASP A 172 7.25 19.24 6.90
CA ASP A 172 8.40 19.07 6.04
C ASP A 172 8.18 18.27 4.75
N THR A 173 7.14 17.43 4.62
CA THR A 173 7.02 16.52 3.47
C THR A 173 6.48 17.20 2.21
N PHE A 174 5.28 17.78 2.27
CA PHE A 174 4.66 18.48 1.15
C PHE A 174 4.40 19.94 1.53
N ARG A 175 5.45 20.76 1.48
CA ARG A 175 5.33 22.21 1.68
C ARG A 175 5.81 22.98 0.46
N PRO A 176 5.03 23.91 -0.09
CA PRO A 176 5.54 24.86 -1.05
C PRO A 176 6.60 25.72 -0.35
N ARG A 177 7.86 25.57 -0.75
CA ARG A 177 8.96 26.45 -0.30
C ARG A 177 9.13 27.70 -1.17
N VAL A 178 8.35 27.79 -2.23
CA VAL A 178 8.45 28.84 -3.23
C VAL A 178 7.05 29.40 -3.45
N ALA A 179 6.87 30.71 -3.23
CA ALA A 179 5.60 31.36 -3.50
C ALA A 179 5.51 31.76 -4.99
N PHE A 180 4.28 31.87 -5.50
CA PHE A 180 4.05 32.37 -6.85
C PHE A 180 4.63 33.77 -7.06
N ALA A 181 4.60 34.62 -6.03
CA ALA A 181 5.21 35.95 -6.05
C ALA A 181 6.73 35.90 -6.31
N ASP A 182 7.44 34.94 -5.68
CA ASP A 182 8.88 34.76 -5.83
C ASP A 182 9.24 34.32 -7.26
N LEU A 183 8.44 33.40 -7.82
CA LEU A 183 8.59 32.96 -9.21
C LEU A 183 8.28 34.09 -10.20
N ARG A 184 7.23 34.87 -9.93
CA ARG A 184 6.86 36.00 -10.77
C ARG A 184 7.98 37.03 -10.84
N ALA A 185 8.61 37.39 -9.71
CA ALA A 185 9.75 38.28 -9.69
C ALA A 185 10.94 37.71 -10.50
N ARG A 186 11.23 36.42 -10.31
CA ARG A 186 12.35 35.73 -10.99
C ARG A 186 12.18 35.56 -12.50
N PHE A 187 10.95 35.34 -12.97
CA PHE A 187 10.66 35.11 -14.39
C PHE A 187 10.17 36.37 -15.14
N ALA A 188 9.86 37.46 -14.43
CA ALA A 188 9.51 38.74 -15.05
C ALA A 188 10.72 39.53 -15.56
N GLY A 189 11.94 39.00 -15.46
CA GLY A 189 13.15 39.63 -16.00
C GLY A 189 13.57 40.89 -15.26
N GLY A 190 13.34 40.99 -13.95
CA GLY A 190 13.87 42.10 -13.15
C GLY A 190 15.39 42.07 -13.14
N GLU A 191 16.02 43.12 -13.68
CA GLU A 191 17.45 43.40 -13.56
C GLU A 191 17.86 43.48 -12.08
N GLU A 192 19.02 42.90 -11.73
CA GLU A 192 19.70 43.11 -10.44
C GLU A 192 20.06 44.58 -10.22
#